data_AF-F9NTZ7-F1
#
_entry.id   AF-F9NTZ7-F1
#
_cell.length_a   1.000
_cell.length_b   1.000
_cell.length_c   1.000
_cell.angle_alpha   90.00
_cell.angle_beta   90.00
_cell.angle_gamma   90.00
#
_symmetry.space_group_name_H-M   'P 1'
#
loop_
_entity.id
_entity.type
_entity.pdbx_description
1 polymer ?
#
loop_
_entity_poly.entity_id
_entity_poly.type
_entity_poly.pdbx_seq_one_letter_code
_entity_poly.pdbx_strand_id
1 'polypeptide(L)'
;MAKALAAEQVTTWHTKNKVILITLGVLVAVIAAVLSGCGGDKSAASGSASVSAMAQTKEEASQQASKDSDLPEEYTSALDTAQQYVDTVHMSKKGLYDQLTSDSGDKFSAKAATYALAHVKADYKANALKIARSYQKQMKMSPKEIRDQLVSDSGDKFTGAEADYAVSHLK
;
A
#
# COMPACT_ATOMS: atom_id res chain seq x y z
N MET A 1 -37.37 -59.21 -11.64
CA MET A 1 -37.65 -57.89 -12.22
C MET A 1 -36.82 -56.89 -11.41
N ALA A 2 -35.56 -56.62 -11.79
CA ALA A 2 -35.16 -55.44 -12.57
C ALA A 2 -35.56 -54.13 -11.85
N LYS A 3 -34.70 -53.22 -11.36
CA LYS A 3 -33.43 -52.63 -11.82
C LYS A 3 -32.68 -52.15 -10.55
N ALA A 4 -31.38 -52.38 -10.34
CA ALA A 4 -30.22 -51.82 -11.03
C ALA A 4 -29.98 -50.32 -10.80
N LEU A 5 -28.91 -50.05 -10.02
CA LEU A 5 -27.87 -49.03 -10.25
C LEU A 5 -28.20 -47.55 -10.01
N ALA A 6 -27.85 -47.07 -8.81
CA ALA A 6 -27.10 -45.83 -8.62
C ALA A 6 -26.47 -45.94 -7.20
N ALA A 7 -25.26 -46.48 -7.12
CA ALA A 7 -24.04 -45.68 -7.08
C ALA A 7 -23.93 -44.90 -5.77
N GLU A 8 -23.22 -45.55 -4.84
CA GLU A 8 -22.38 -44.94 -3.81
C GLU A 8 -21.81 -43.61 -4.28
N GLN A 9 -22.17 -42.51 -3.60
CA GLN A 9 -21.32 -41.36 -3.29
C GLN A 9 -22.09 -40.46 -2.32
N VAL A 10 -22.30 -40.93 -1.08
CA VAL A 10 -22.67 -40.06 0.04
C VAL A 10 -21.62 -40.25 1.13
N THR A 11 -20.38 -39.92 0.78
CA THR A 11 -19.30 -39.74 1.74
C THR A 11 -18.67 -38.38 1.50
N THR A 12 -18.61 -37.58 2.59
CA THR A 12 -17.93 -36.29 2.76
C THR A 12 -18.66 -35.01 2.31
N TRP A 13 -19.71 -34.61 3.04
CA TRP A 13 -20.15 -33.20 3.07
C TRP A 13 -20.46 -32.73 4.51
N HIS A 14 -19.43 -32.55 5.32
CA HIS A 14 -19.38 -31.75 6.56
C HIS A 14 -17.90 -31.34 6.72
N THR A 15 -17.44 -30.09 6.77
CA THR A 15 -18.04 -28.81 7.18
C THR A 15 -17.26 -27.68 6.49
N LYS A 16 -17.89 -26.76 5.75
CA LYS A 16 -17.25 -25.50 5.36
C LYS A 16 -17.37 -24.55 6.56
N ASN A 17 -16.22 -24.09 7.07
CA ASN A 17 -16.01 -23.35 8.33
C ASN A 17 -16.05 -24.17 9.62
N LYS A 18 -14.92 -24.83 9.94
CA LYS A 18 -14.50 -25.11 11.32
C LYS A 18 -13.02 -24.73 11.49
N VAL A 19 -12.80 -23.54 12.05
CA VAL A 19 -11.94 -23.34 13.23
C VAL A 19 -10.55 -24.01 13.15
N ILE A 20 -9.57 -23.31 12.57
CA ILE A 20 -8.16 -23.54 12.91
C ILE A 20 -7.87 -22.66 14.13
N LEU A 21 -8.12 -23.23 15.31
CA LEU A 21 -7.59 -22.77 16.58
C LEU A 21 -6.08 -23.02 16.56
N ILE A 22 -5.27 -22.00 16.29
CA ILE A 22 -3.85 -22.04 16.66
C ILE A 22 -3.76 -21.43 18.06
N THR A 23 -3.46 -22.30 19.00
CA THR A 23 -3.33 -22.08 20.42
C THR A 23 -2.45 -20.89 20.76
N LEU A 24 -3.00 -20.01 21.59
CA LEU A 24 -2.28 -19.07 22.46
C LEU A 24 -1.21 -19.82 23.27
N GLY A 25 0.05 -19.68 22.85
CA GLY A 25 1.22 -20.13 23.59
C GLY A 25 2.11 -18.93 23.89
N VAL A 26 1.93 -18.36 25.08
CA VAL A 26 2.77 -17.32 25.66
C VAL A 26 4.23 -17.82 25.74
N LEU A 27 5.18 -17.05 25.20
CA LEU A 27 6.52 -17.00 25.78
C LEU A 27 7.05 -15.56 25.77
N VAL A 28 7.13 -15.03 26.98
CA VAL A 28 7.82 -13.83 27.40
C VAL A 28 9.31 -13.96 27.11
N ALA A 29 9.92 -12.95 26.49
CA ALA A 29 11.34 -12.66 26.63
C ALA A 29 11.52 -11.16 26.87
N VAL A 30 11.57 -10.84 28.16
CA VAL A 30 12.11 -9.61 28.73
C VAL A 30 13.56 -9.45 28.29
N ILE A 31 13.92 -8.29 27.72
CA ILE A 31 15.25 -7.72 27.92
C ILE A 31 15.07 -6.29 28.42
N ALA A 32 15.60 -6.10 29.63
CA ALA A 32 15.61 -4.87 30.38
C ALA A 32 16.75 -3.93 29.94
N ALA A 33 16.48 -2.64 30.17
CA ALA A 33 17.43 -1.60 30.59
C ALA A 33 18.61 -1.21 29.68
N VAL A 34 18.61 0.04 29.21
CA VAL A 34 19.54 1.07 29.71
C VAL A 34 18.83 2.43 29.71
N LEU A 35 18.84 3.05 30.90
CA LEU A 35 18.56 4.45 31.18
C LEU A 35 19.80 5.29 30.84
N SER A 36 19.63 6.46 30.20
CA SER A 36 20.37 7.70 30.50
C SER A 36 20.03 8.82 29.52
N GLY A 37 19.58 9.97 30.04
CA GLY A 37 19.62 11.25 29.33
C GLY A 37 18.40 12.15 29.51
N CYS A 38 18.33 12.87 30.64
CA CYS A 38 17.45 14.01 30.87
C CYS A 38 18.20 15.34 30.58
N GLY A 39 17.46 16.35 30.10
CA GLY A 39 17.85 17.77 29.94
C GLY A 39 17.30 18.29 28.60
N GLY A 40 16.19 19.04 28.50
CA GLY A 40 15.91 20.38 29.07
C GLY A 40 16.64 21.44 28.20
N ASP A 41 16.06 22.45 27.55
CA ASP A 41 14.75 23.10 27.50
C ASP A 41 14.70 24.01 26.23
N LYS A 42 13.48 24.26 25.71
CA LYS A 42 12.97 25.51 25.09
C LYS A 42 13.75 26.22 23.95
N SER A 43 13.04 26.34 22.81
CA SER A 43 12.50 27.61 22.23
C SER A 43 12.77 27.83 20.73
N ALA A 44 11.66 27.88 19.99
CA ALA A 44 11.25 28.75 18.87
C ALA A 44 12.24 29.29 17.80
N ALA A 45 11.71 29.26 16.56
CA ALA A 45 11.93 30.13 15.41
C ALA A 45 13.26 29.93 14.63
N SER A 46 13.21 29.40 13.41
CA SER A 46 12.87 30.08 12.13
C SER A 46 14.11 30.63 11.43
N GLY A 47 14.32 30.23 10.17
CA GLY A 47 15.16 30.97 9.23
C GLY A 47 16.27 30.17 8.55
N SER A 48 15.90 29.45 7.48
CA SER A 48 16.51 29.51 6.15
C SER A 48 18.03 29.69 6.04
N ALA A 49 18.73 28.63 5.62
CA ALA A 49 19.60 28.63 4.44
C ALA A 49 20.44 27.33 4.41
N SER A 50 20.06 26.37 3.56
CA SER A 50 21.02 25.39 3.03
C SER A 50 20.53 24.87 1.68
N VAL A 51 20.62 25.77 0.70
CA VAL A 51 20.67 25.44 -0.72
C VAL A 51 22.02 24.77 -0.99
N SER A 52 22.10 23.43 -0.89
CA SER A 52 23.14 22.62 -1.55
C SER A 52 22.94 21.12 -1.26
N ALA A 53 21.94 20.49 -1.90
CA ALA A 53 21.85 19.01 -1.93
C ALA A 53 21.01 18.46 -3.11
N MET A 54 20.70 19.27 -4.13
CA MET A 54 19.87 18.88 -5.28
C MET A 54 20.68 18.76 -6.59
N ALA A 55 21.83 18.11 -6.54
CA ALA A 55 22.64 17.86 -7.75
C ALA A 55 23.19 16.42 -7.84
N GLN A 56 22.63 15.47 -7.08
CA GLN A 56 22.92 14.05 -7.22
C GLN A 56 21.62 13.24 -7.21
N THR A 57 20.90 13.26 -8.32
CA THR A 57 19.84 12.26 -8.59
C THR A 57 19.59 12.07 -10.09
N LYS A 58 20.17 12.90 -10.96
CA LYS A 58 19.91 12.86 -12.41
C LYS A 58 20.85 11.94 -13.19
N GLU A 59 21.89 11.40 -12.56
CA GLU A 59 22.91 10.60 -13.25
C GLU A 59 22.68 9.08 -13.15
N GLU A 60 21.73 8.62 -12.33
CA GLU A 60 21.34 7.20 -12.22
C GLU A 60 20.18 6.83 -13.15
N ALA A 61 19.44 7.80 -13.69
CA ALA A 61 18.35 7.56 -14.64
C ALA A 61 18.83 7.24 -16.07
N SER A 62 20.10 7.51 -16.39
CA SER A 62 20.63 7.32 -17.75
C SER A 62 21.44 6.04 -17.95
N GLN A 63 21.73 5.27 -16.89
CA GLN A 63 22.42 3.98 -17.00
C GLN A 63 21.48 2.76 -16.92
N GLN A 64 20.19 2.97 -16.60
CA GLN A 64 19.22 1.87 -16.43
C GLN A 64 18.59 1.41 -17.76
N ALA A 65 18.48 2.31 -18.76
CA ALA A 65 17.81 2.02 -20.04
C ALA A 65 18.51 0.94 -20.90
N SER A 66 19.74 0.54 -20.56
CA SER A 66 20.50 -0.50 -21.25
C SER A 66 20.41 -1.90 -20.61
N LYS A 67 19.64 -2.08 -19.52
CA LYS A 67 19.42 -3.39 -18.86
C LYS A 67 18.00 -3.94 -18.96
N ASP A 68 17.07 -3.22 -19.59
CA ASP A 68 15.66 -3.63 -19.67
C ASP A 68 15.43 -4.93 -20.47
N SER A 69 16.39 -5.35 -21.29
CA SER A 69 16.32 -6.59 -22.08
C SER A 69 16.56 -7.89 -21.30
N ASP A 70 16.88 -7.82 -20.00
CA ASP A 70 17.05 -8.99 -19.10
C ASP A 70 16.29 -8.81 -17.78
N LEU A 71 15.16 -8.10 -17.81
CA LEU A 71 14.30 -7.93 -16.65
C LEU A 71 13.55 -9.23 -16.33
N PRO A 72 13.50 -9.67 -15.06
CA PRO A 72 12.64 -10.78 -14.66
C PRO A 72 11.18 -10.51 -15.01
N GLU A 73 10.47 -11.52 -15.51
CA GLU A 73 9.04 -11.43 -15.90
C GLU A 73 8.15 -10.89 -14.76
N GLU A 74 8.51 -11.20 -13.52
CA GLU A 74 7.83 -10.70 -12.32
C GLU A 74 7.79 -9.16 -12.26
N TYR A 75 8.82 -8.47 -12.76
CA TYR A 75 8.93 -7.01 -12.69
C TYR A 75 7.97 -6.34 -13.66
N THR A 76 7.88 -6.87 -14.88
CA THR A 76 6.92 -6.43 -15.89
C THR A 76 5.49 -6.70 -15.41
N SER A 77 5.25 -7.90 -14.86
CA SER A 77 3.94 -8.27 -14.30
C SER A 77 3.53 -7.34 -13.15
N ALA A 78 4.46 -7.02 -12.24
CA ALA A 78 4.22 -6.09 -11.14
C ALA A 78 3.92 -4.67 -11.65
N LEU A 79 4.62 -4.21 -12.70
CA LEU A 79 4.38 -2.90 -13.30
C LEU A 79 3.01 -2.83 -13.98
N ASP A 80 2.62 -3.85 -14.74
CA ASP A 80 1.32 -3.89 -15.41
C ASP A 80 0.17 -3.94 -14.39
N THR A 81 0.32 -4.74 -13.33
CA THR A 81 -0.64 -4.76 -12.22
C THR A 81 -0.68 -3.42 -11.48
N ALA A 82 0.49 -2.80 -11.26
CA ALA A 82 0.56 -1.48 -10.64
C ALA A 82 -0.19 -0.42 -11.45
N GLN A 83 -0.03 -0.44 -12.77
CA GLN A 83 -0.71 0.46 -13.69
C GLN A 83 -2.24 0.27 -13.63
N GLN A 84 -2.71 -0.98 -13.60
CA GLN A 84 -4.14 -1.29 -13.45
C GLN A 84 -4.71 -0.72 -12.15
N TYR A 85 -4.01 -0.87 -11.02
CA TYR A 85 -4.51 -0.36 -9.74
C TYR A 85 -4.57 1.17 -9.68
N VAL A 86 -3.56 1.89 -10.19
CA VAL A 86 -3.61 3.36 -10.21
C VAL A 86 -4.71 3.89 -11.13
N ASP A 87 -4.98 3.19 -12.24
CA ASP A 87 -5.96 3.60 -13.24
C ASP A 87 -7.40 3.28 -12.86
N THR A 88 -7.64 2.19 -12.13
CA THR A 88 -9.00 1.70 -11.83
C THR A 88 -9.40 1.89 -10.37
N VAL A 89 -8.47 1.67 -9.44
CA VAL A 89 -8.71 1.76 -7.99
C VAL A 89 -8.19 3.07 -7.42
N HIS A 90 -7.32 3.78 -8.15
CA HIS A 90 -6.77 5.08 -7.73
C HIS A 90 -6.00 5.02 -6.42
N MET A 91 -5.20 3.96 -6.24
CA MET A 91 -4.41 3.77 -5.02
C MET A 91 -3.37 4.88 -4.82
N SER A 92 -3.02 5.11 -3.56
CA SER A 92 -1.82 5.86 -3.18
C SER A 92 -0.56 5.07 -3.50
N LYS A 93 0.59 5.75 -3.53
CA LYS A 93 1.87 5.09 -3.76
C LYS A 93 2.19 4.04 -2.68
N LYS A 94 1.88 4.34 -1.41
CA LYS A 94 2.10 3.40 -0.30
C LYS A 94 1.10 2.25 -0.31
N GLY A 95 -0.19 2.54 -0.53
CA GLY A 95 -1.21 1.51 -0.65
C GLY A 95 -0.92 0.55 -1.80
N LEU A 96 -0.40 1.05 -2.91
CA LEU A 96 0.02 0.24 -4.04
C LEU A 96 1.17 -0.73 -3.70
N TYR A 97 2.19 -0.27 -2.97
CA TYR A 97 3.25 -1.16 -2.49
C TYR A 97 2.71 -2.27 -1.58
N ASP A 98 1.89 -1.88 -0.60
CA ASP A 98 1.31 -2.81 0.38
C ASP A 98 0.43 -3.85 -0.34
N GLN A 99 -0.32 -3.44 -1.38
CA GLN A 99 -1.15 -4.33 -2.19
C GLN A 99 -0.30 -5.33 -3.00
N LEU A 100 0.69 -4.84 -3.74
CA LEU A 100 1.54 -5.67 -4.60
C LEU A 100 2.32 -6.72 -3.80
N THR A 101 2.73 -6.38 -2.57
CA THR A 101 3.53 -7.26 -1.71
C THR A 101 2.71 -8.09 -0.73
N SER A 102 1.40 -7.88 -0.63
CA SER A 102 0.57 -8.55 0.35
C SER A 102 0.48 -10.06 0.13
N ASP A 103 0.64 -10.83 1.21
CA ASP A 103 0.40 -12.28 1.25
C ASP A 103 -1.05 -12.67 0.94
N SER A 104 -1.99 -11.73 0.99
CA SER A 104 -3.38 -11.93 0.56
C SER A 104 -3.72 -11.23 -0.75
N GLY A 105 -2.76 -10.51 -1.34
CA GLY A 105 -2.90 -9.79 -2.61
C GLY A 105 -2.10 -10.48 -3.72
N ASP A 106 -1.25 -9.70 -4.38
CA ASP A 106 -0.54 -10.14 -5.60
C ASP A 106 0.76 -10.89 -5.31
N LYS A 107 1.29 -10.81 -4.09
CA LYS A 107 2.47 -11.55 -3.60
C LYS A 107 3.75 -11.36 -4.42
N PHE A 108 3.86 -10.23 -5.11
CA PHE A 108 5.11 -9.89 -5.80
C PHE A 108 6.23 -9.69 -4.78
N SER A 109 7.45 -10.04 -5.19
CA SER A 109 8.63 -9.75 -4.40
C SER A 109 8.75 -8.24 -4.14
N ALA A 110 9.32 -7.88 -2.98
CA ALA A 110 9.56 -6.47 -2.63
C ALA A 110 10.38 -5.72 -3.70
N LYS A 111 11.28 -6.43 -4.40
CA LYS A 111 12.07 -5.84 -5.49
C LYS A 111 11.22 -5.55 -6.72
N ALA A 112 10.35 -6.48 -7.14
CA ALA A 112 9.43 -6.26 -8.26
C ALA A 112 8.43 -5.12 -7.96
N ALA A 113 7.88 -5.06 -6.74
CA ALA A 113 6.99 -3.98 -6.32
C ALA A 113 7.70 -2.61 -6.30
N THR A 114 8.94 -2.56 -5.81
CA THR A 114 9.76 -1.33 -5.82
C THR A 114 10.05 -0.88 -7.25
N TYR A 115 10.39 -1.82 -8.14
CA TYR A 115 10.56 -1.54 -9.56
C TYR A 115 9.28 -0.98 -10.18
N ALA A 116 8.13 -1.60 -9.92
CA ALA A 116 6.84 -1.13 -10.41
C ALA A 116 6.55 0.31 -9.95
N LEU A 117 6.79 0.65 -8.67
CA LEU A 117 6.57 2.00 -8.13
C LEU A 117 7.50 3.09 -8.69
N ALA A 118 8.65 2.67 -9.23
CA ALA A 118 9.58 3.57 -9.89
C ALA A 118 9.17 3.86 -11.35
N HIS A 119 8.47 2.93 -12.00
CA HIS A 119 8.15 3.01 -13.43
C HIS A 119 6.67 3.25 -13.73
N VAL A 120 5.78 3.03 -12.75
CA VAL A 120 4.34 3.28 -12.89
C VAL A 120 4.10 4.77 -13.11
N LYS A 121 3.25 5.09 -14.09
CA LYS A 121 2.90 6.48 -14.41
C LYS A 121 1.56 6.80 -13.76
N ALA A 122 1.61 7.55 -12.67
CA ALA A 122 0.42 7.92 -11.91
C ALA A 122 0.48 9.39 -11.47
N ASP A 123 -0.66 10.07 -11.55
CA ASP A 123 -0.88 11.32 -10.83
C ASP A 123 -1.57 11.00 -9.50
N TYR A 124 -0.77 10.87 -8.44
CA TYR A 124 -1.27 10.50 -7.13
C TYR A 124 -2.16 11.59 -6.49
N LYS A 125 -2.00 12.86 -6.86
CA LYS A 125 -2.90 13.94 -6.44
C LYS A 125 -4.27 13.80 -7.10
N ALA A 126 -4.30 13.49 -8.40
CA ALA A 126 -5.53 13.19 -9.10
C ALA A 126 -6.22 11.93 -8.55
N ASN A 127 -5.44 10.89 -8.21
CA ASN A 127 -5.96 9.68 -7.58
C ASN A 127 -6.61 9.99 -6.22
N ALA A 128 -5.93 10.73 -5.35
CA ALA A 128 -6.48 11.16 -4.07
C ALA A 128 -7.79 11.94 -4.24
N LEU A 129 -7.87 12.85 -5.23
CA LEU A 129 -9.09 13.59 -5.53
C LEU A 129 -10.25 12.68 -6.00
N LYS A 130 -9.97 11.63 -6.77
CA LYS A 130 -11.01 10.67 -7.18
C LYS A 130 -11.56 9.90 -5.99
N ILE A 131 -10.70 9.41 -5.09
CA ILE A 131 -11.11 8.75 -3.85
C ILE A 131 -11.89 9.71 -2.94
N ALA A 132 -11.40 10.93 -2.77
CA ALA A 132 -12.07 11.98 -1.98
C ALA A 132 -13.51 12.23 -2.46
N ARG A 133 -13.71 12.32 -3.77
CA ARG A 133 -15.05 12.48 -4.37
C ARG A 133 -15.94 11.26 -4.14
N SER A 134 -15.37 10.05 -4.16
CA SER A 134 -16.11 8.83 -3.84
C SER A 134 -16.60 8.86 -2.39
N TYR A 135 -15.75 9.17 -1.42
CA TYR A 135 -16.16 9.32 -0.02
C TYR A 135 -17.21 10.41 0.18
N GLN A 136 -17.01 11.58 -0.42
CA GLN A 136 -17.97 12.68 -0.36
C GLN A 136 -19.34 12.26 -0.92
N LYS A 137 -19.35 11.58 -2.07
CA LYS A 137 -20.59 11.20 -2.76
C LYS A 137 -21.31 10.04 -2.09
N GLN A 138 -20.58 8.99 -1.73
CA GLN A 138 -21.14 7.71 -1.29
C GLN A 138 -21.30 7.64 0.22
N MET A 139 -20.31 8.13 0.96
CA MET A 139 -20.30 8.07 2.44
C MET A 139 -20.73 9.38 3.10
N LYS A 140 -20.93 10.46 2.31
CA LYS A 140 -21.33 11.80 2.81
C LYS A 140 -20.38 12.37 3.86
N MET A 141 -19.11 11.97 3.80
CA MET A 141 -18.09 12.44 4.71
C MET A 141 -17.78 13.92 4.48
N SER A 142 -17.46 14.64 5.56
CA SER A 142 -16.96 16.01 5.51
C SER A 142 -15.54 16.07 4.93
N PRO A 143 -15.09 17.22 4.40
CA PRO A 143 -13.71 17.37 3.91
C PRO A 143 -12.65 17.00 4.95
N LYS A 144 -12.89 17.29 6.23
CA LYS A 144 -11.96 16.91 7.30
C LYS A 144 -11.86 15.39 7.46
N GLU A 145 -12.99 14.70 7.54
CA GLU A 145 -13.02 13.23 7.66
C GLU A 145 -12.40 12.55 6.44
N ILE A 146 -12.65 13.09 5.24
CA ILE A 146 -12.03 12.62 4.00
C ILE A 146 -10.51 12.76 4.08
N ARG A 147 -10.01 13.92 4.50
CA ARG A 147 -8.57 14.15 4.65
C ARG A 147 -7.95 13.17 5.63
N ASP A 148 -8.58 12.96 6.79
CA ASP A 148 -8.12 12.02 7.81
C ASP A 148 -8.13 10.58 7.29
N GLN A 149 -9.15 10.19 6.52
CA GLN A 149 -9.23 8.86 5.92
C GLN A 149 -8.17 8.62 4.85
N LEU A 150 -7.94 9.61 3.97
CA LEU A 150 -6.95 9.49 2.89
C LEU A 150 -5.54 9.27 3.42
N VAL A 151 -5.16 9.88 4.56
CA VAL A 151 -3.82 9.75 5.14
C VAL A 151 -3.69 8.58 6.12
N SER A 152 -4.80 7.97 6.53
CA SER A 152 -4.81 6.94 7.56
C SER A 152 -3.97 5.73 7.15
N ASP A 153 -3.16 5.22 8.07
CA ASP A 153 -2.34 4.01 7.88
C ASP A 153 -3.18 2.74 7.66
N SER A 154 -4.42 2.75 8.14
CA SER A 154 -5.42 1.69 7.91
C SER A 154 -6.38 2.04 6.76
N GLY A 155 -6.26 3.23 6.19
CA GLY A 155 -7.06 3.73 5.08
C GLY A 155 -6.26 3.70 3.78
N ASP A 156 -6.30 4.82 3.05
CA ASP A 156 -5.75 4.90 1.70
C ASP A 156 -4.25 5.22 1.65
N LYS A 157 -3.65 5.67 2.77
CA LYS A 157 -2.20 5.92 2.92
C LYS A 157 -1.61 6.91 1.91
N PHE A 158 -2.40 7.89 1.46
CA PHE A 158 -1.89 9.02 0.71
C PHE A 158 -0.98 9.90 1.59
N THR A 159 -0.09 10.64 0.96
CA THR A 159 0.67 11.68 1.67
C THR A 159 -0.26 12.81 2.11
N GLY A 160 0.15 13.56 3.14
CA GLY A 160 -0.59 14.75 3.58
C GLY A 160 -0.83 15.74 2.45
N ALA A 161 0.19 15.99 1.60
CA ALA A 161 0.07 16.93 0.49
C ALA A 161 -0.92 16.48 -0.60
N GLU A 162 -1.04 15.18 -0.86
CA GLU A 162 -2.02 14.63 -1.80
C GLU A 162 -3.44 14.71 -1.23
N ALA A 163 -3.61 14.41 0.06
CA ALA A 163 -4.89 14.53 0.74
C ALA A 163 -5.35 15.99 0.83
N ASP A 164 -4.46 16.91 1.19
CA ASP A 164 -4.74 18.34 1.27
C ASP A 164 -5.11 18.92 -0.11
N TYR A 165 -4.41 18.48 -1.17
CA TYR A 165 -4.80 18.79 -2.55
C TYR A 165 -6.20 18.24 -2.86
N ALA A 166 -6.48 16.98 -2.54
CA ALA A 166 -7.77 16.36 -2.83
C ALA A 166 -8.93 17.12 -2.19
N VAL A 167 -8.85 17.44 -0.90
CA VAL A 167 -9.95 18.10 -0.19
C VAL A 167 -10.13 19.57 -0.55
N SER A 168 -9.06 20.27 -0.93
CA SER A 168 -9.16 21.65 -1.45
C SER A 168 -9.80 21.74 -2.84
N HIS A 169 -9.92 20.61 -3.55
CA HIS A 169 -10.51 20.52 -4.90
C HIS A 169 -11.87 19.79 -4.91
N LEU A 170 -12.45 19.52 -3.73
CA LEU A 170 -13.84 19.07 -3.60
C LEU A 170 -14.81 20.24 -3.86
N LYS A 171 -15.98 19.91 -4.40
CA LYS A 171 -17.07 20.87 -4.69
C LYS A 171 -18.26 20.61 -3.79
#